data_AF-A0A1G5CHX9-F1
#
_entry.id   AF-A0A1G5CHX9-F1
#
_cell.length_a   1.000
_cell.length_b   1.000
_cell.length_c   1.000
_cell.angle_alpha   90.00
_cell.angle_beta   90.00
_cell.angle_gamma   90.00
#
_symmetry.space_group_name_H-M   'P 1'
#
loop_
_entity.id
_entity.type
_entity.pdbx_description
1 polymer ?
#
loop_
_entity_poly.entity_id
_entity_poly.type
_entity_poly.pdbx_seq_one_letter_code
_entity_poly.pdbx_strand_id
1 'polypeptide(L)'
;MLSFEEHQELGSDLQDVYNLLVKSSTTLSRKYPKSSEQAKMATEANELVLKIRSLMDNVAFKEYPQKEKEVVNRLYFPGKSNPDQ
;
A
#
# COMPACT_ATOMS: atom_id res chain seq x y z
N MET A 1 8.28 -16.68 -8.86
CA MET A 1 6.82 -16.50 -8.86
C MET A 1 6.35 -16.85 -7.47
N LEU A 2 5.75 -15.88 -6.77
CA LEU A 2 5.13 -16.14 -5.47
C LEU A 2 3.78 -16.81 -5.73
N SER A 3 3.35 -17.70 -4.85
CA SER A 3 1.99 -18.24 -4.84
C SER A 3 0.97 -17.13 -4.52
N PHE A 4 -0.30 -17.40 -4.83
CA PHE A 4 -1.36 -16.42 -4.62
C PHE A 4 -1.56 -16.11 -3.12
N GLU A 5 -1.34 -17.11 -2.27
CA GLU A 5 -1.40 -17.00 -0.81
C GLU A 5 -0.23 -16.15 -0.28
N GLU A 6 1.00 -16.36 -0.77
CA GLU A 6 2.16 -15.53 -0.40
C GLU A 6 1.97 -14.06 -0.84
N HIS A 7 1.36 -13.82 -2.00
CA HIS A 7 0.96 -12.49 -2.42
C HIS A 7 -0.06 -11.84 -1.48
N GLN A 8 -1.00 -12.63 -0.97
CA GLN A 8 -2.04 -12.16 -0.06
C GLN A 8 -1.46 -11.82 1.32
N GLU A 9 -0.56 -12.66 1.84
CA GLU A 9 0.16 -12.41 3.09
C GLU A 9 0.98 -11.12 2.99
N LEU A 10 1.82 -10.99 1.95
CA LEU A 10 2.64 -9.80 1.73
C LEU A 10 1.77 -8.54 1.53
N GLY A 11 0.65 -8.67 0.83
CA GLY A 11 -0.33 -7.61 0.66
C GLY A 11 -0.94 -7.14 1.97
N SER A 12 -1.26 -8.08 2.86
CA SER A 12 -1.75 -7.81 4.23
C SER A 12 -0.69 -7.08 5.06
N ASP A 13 0.54 -7.57 5.07
CA ASP A 13 1.65 -6.95 5.82
C ASP A 13 1.89 -5.50 5.37
N LEU A 14 1.90 -5.25 4.05
CA LEU A 14 2.07 -3.90 3.51
C LEU A 14 0.88 -2.99 3.84
N GLN A 15 -0.33 -3.54 3.94
CA GLN A 15 -1.51 -2.78 4.37
C GLN A 15 -1.41 -2.41 5.85
N ASP A 16 -0.92 -3.30 6.71
CA ASP A 16 -0.72 -3.02 8.13
C ASP A 16 0.37 -1.97 8.36
N VAL A 17 1.49 -2.06 7.63
CA VAL A 17 2.54 -1.03 7.66
C VAL A 17 1.97 0.31 7.18
N TYR A 18 1.21 0.33 6.09
CA TYR A 18 0.56 1.56 5.61
C TYR A 18 -0.36 2.17 6.67
N ASN A 19 -1.20 1.37 7.32
CA ASN A 19 -2.10 1.82 8.39
C ASN A 19 -1.32 2.42 9.57
N LEU A 20 -0.22 1.79 9.97
CA LEU A 20 0.66 2.28 11.02
C LEU A 20 1.30 3.63 10.66
N LEU A 21 1.76 3.79 9.42
CA LEU A 21 2.38 5.02 8.95
C LEU A 21 1.37 6.15 8.80
N VAL A 22 0.13 5.88 8.36
CA VAL A 22 -0.97 6.87 8.33
C VAL A 22 -1.28 7.37 9.74
N LYS A 23 -1.37 6.47 10.72
CA LYS A 23 -1.59 6.82 12.13
C LYS A 23 -0.42 7.66 12.70
N SER A 24 0.80 7.27 12.38
CA SER A 24 2.02 7.97 12.80
C SER A 24 2.09 9.36 12.19
N SER A 25 1.84 9.49 10.88
CA SER A 25 1.79 10.77 10.17
C SER A 25 0.71 11.71 10.70
N THR A 26 -0.47 11.17 11.02
CA THR A 26 -1.54 11.95 11.68
C THR A 26 -1.08 12.48 13.04
N THR A 27 -0.41 11.64 13.83
CA THR A 27 0.11 12.04 15.16
C THR A 27 1.19 13.11 15.04
N LEU A 28 2.14 12.95 14.12
CA LEU A 28 3.24 13.87 13.92
C LEU A 28 2.76 15.21 13.34
N SER A 29 1.83 15.19 12.39
CA SER A 29 1.23 16.41 11.80
C SER A 29 0.44 17.25 12.83
N ARG A 30 -0.07 16.62 13.90
CA ARG A 30 -0.71 17.34 15.02
C ARG A 30 0.30 17.95 15.99
N LYS A 31 1.48 17.34 16.14
CA LYS A 31 2.50 17.75 17.12
C LYS A 31 3.55 18.71 16.55
N TYR A 32 3.84 18.61 15.25
CA TYR A 32 4.92 19.35 14.61
C TYR A 32 4.39 20.14 13.40
N PRO A 33 4.99 21.30 13.08
CA PRO A 33 4.67 22.03 11.85
C PRO A 33 4.91 21.18 10.60
N LYS A 34 4.14 21.40 9.53
CA LYS A 34 4.28 20.67 8.25
C LYS A 34 5.69 20.79 7.62
N SER A 35 6.41 21.88 7.92
CA SER A 35 7.77 22.12 7.44
C SER A 35 8.85 21.37 8.24
N SER A 36 8.50 20.78 9.38
CA SER A 36 9.44 20.04 10.24
C SER A 36 9.93 18.76 9.57
N GLU A 37 11.11 18.31 9.99
CA GLU A 37 11.70 17.05 9.52
C GLU A 37 10.78 15.85 9.85
N GLN A 38 10.16 15.84 11.03
CA GLN A 38 9.27 14.77 11.48
C GLN A 38 8.04 14.63 10.58
N ALA A 39 7.41 15.74 10.19
CA ALA A 39 6.24 15.73 9.30
C ALA A 39 6.61 15.26 7.88
N LYS A 40 7.80 15.65 7.39
CA LYS A 40 8.33 15.23 6.09
C LYS A 40 8.64 13.74 6.06
N MET A 41 9.41 13.24 7.03
CA MET A 41 9.76 11.82 7.16
C MET A 41 8.51 10.92 7.21
N ALA A 42 7.46 11.35 7.92
CA ALA A 42 6.21 10.60 7.98
C ALA A 42 5.47 10.54 6.65
N THR A 43 5.53 11.62 5.86
CA THR A 43 4.96 11.67 4.51
C THR A 43 5.75 10.79 3.55
N GLU A 44 7.07 10.90 3.56
CA GLU A 44 7.98 10.09 2.73
C GLU A 44 7.81 8.59 3.00
N ALA A 45 7.69 8.19 4.27
CA ALA A 45 7.46 6.79 4.63
C ALA A 45 6.14 6.25 4.04
N ASN A 46 5.05 7.04 4.10
CA ASN A 46 3.77 6.65 3.49
C ASN A 46 3.88 6.46 1.97
N GLU A 47 4.57 7.39 1.29
CA GLU A 47 4.77 7.32 -0.15
C GLU A 47 5.60 6.11 -0.57
N LEU A 48 6.64 5.76 0.21
CA LEU A 48 7.46 4.57 -0.04
C LEU A 48 6.63 3.29 0.03
N VAL A 49 5.77 3.12 1.03
CA VAL A 49 4.93 1.93 1.15
C VAL A 49 3.90 1.85 0.02
N LEU A 50 3.29 2.97 -0.37
CA LEU A 50 2.39 3.02 -1.53
C LEU A 50 3.11 2.63 -2.84
N LYS A 51 4.37 3.07 -3.00
CA LYS A 51 5.19 2.70 -4.15
C LYS A 51 5.50 1.20 -4.17
N ILE A 52 5.87 0.61 -3.03
CA ILE A 52 6.11 -0.83 -2.92
C ILE A 52 4.84 -1.62 -3.27
N ARG A 53 3.68 -1.25 -2.71
CA ARG A 53 2.39 -1.90 -3.03
C ARG A 53 2.07 -1.83 -4.52
N SER A 54 2.29 -0.68 -5.14
CA SER A 54 2.05 -0.49 -6.59
C SER A 54 3.00 -1.34 -7.45
N LEU A 55 4.26 -1.49 -7.03
CA LEU A 55 5.21 -2.36 -7.73
C LEU A 55 4.80 -3.83 -7.63
N MET A 56 4.42 -4.27 -6.43
CA MET A 56 4.03 -5.67 -6.21
C MET A 56 2.70 -6.02 -6.87
N ASP A 57 1.76 -5.08 -6.97
CA ASP A 57 0.54 -5.19 -7.75
C ASP A 57 0.84 -5.44 -9.24
N ASN A 58 1.75 -4.66 -9.82
CA ASN A 58 2.21 -4.87 -11.20
C ASN A 58 2.92 -6.21 -11.40
N VAL A 59 3.68 -6.69 -10.41
CA VAL A 59 4.29 -8.03 -10.44
C VAL A 59 3.19 -9.10 -10.46
N ALA A 60 2.20 -9.00 -9.55
CA ALA A 60 1.08 -9.94 -9.48
C ALA A 60 0.28 -9.98 -10.79
N PHE A 61 0.05 -8.83 -11.44
CA PHE A 61 -0.62 -8.80 -12.75
C PHE A 61 0.13 -9.59 -13.84
N LYS A 62 1.46 -9.57 -13.80
CA LYS A 62 2.28 -10.32 -14.75
C LYS A 62 2.34 -11.81 -14.42
N GLU A 63 2.30 -12.15 -13.13
CA GLU A 63 2.33 -13.54 -12.65
C GLU A 63 0.97 -14.25 -12.79
N TYR A 64 -0.14 -13.50 -12.80
CA TYR A 64 -1.52 -14.04 -12.86
C TYR A 64 -2.39 -13.44 -13.99
N PRO A 65 -1.97 -13.49 -15.27
CA PRO A 65 -2.71 -12.87 -16.39
C PRO A 65 -4.10 -13.46 -16.64
N GLN A 66 -4.35 -14.68 -16.15
CA GLN A 66 -5.61 -15.41 -16.28
C GLN A 66 -6.65 -15.07 -15.21
N LYS A 67 -6.26 -14.36 -14.14
CA LYS A 67 -7.18 -13.94 -13.08
C LYS A 67 -7.83 -12.60 -13.42
N GLU A 68 -9.05 -12.39 -12.96
CA GLU A 68 -9.74 -11.10 -13.07
C GLU A 68 -8.91 -9.98 -12.44
N LYS A 69 -8.96 -8.80 -13.06
CA LYS A 69 -8.10 -7.68 -12.66
C LYS A 69 -8.36 -7.26 -11.22
N GLU A 70 -9.63 -7.26 -10.84
CA GLU A 70 -10.13 -6.93 -9.51
C GLU A 70 -9.62 -7.92 -8.45
N VAL A 71 -9.49 -9.20 -8.78
CA VAL A 71 -8.97 -10.23 -7.86
C VAL A 71 -7.50 -9.98 -7.54
N VAL A 72 -6.70 -9.64 -8.57
CA VAL A 72 -5.27 -9.35 -8.38
C VAL A 72 -5.06 -8.02 -7.65
N ASN A 73 -5.83 -6.98 -8.02
CA ASN A 73 -5.74 -5.65 -7.37
C ASN A 73 -6.02 -5.70 -5.86
N ARG A 74 -6.96 -6.57 -5.43
CA ARG A 74 -7.29 -6.76 -4.02
C ARG A 74 -6.14 -7.33 -3.18
N LEU A 75 -5.11 -7.95 -3.79
CA LEU A 75 -3.94 -8.44 -3.07
C LEU A 75 -3.20 -7.29 -2.39
N TYR A 76 -2.91 -6.21 -3.13
CA TYR A 76 -2.11 -5.10 -2.62
C TYR A 76 -2.91 -3.83 -2.37
N PHE A 77 -4.19 -3.76 -2.76
CA PHE A 77 -5.09 -2.62 -2.51
C PHE A 77 -6.52 -3.08 -2.13
N PRO A 78 -6.70 -3.71 -0.95
CA PRO A 78 -8.02 -4.09 -0.48
C PRO A 78 -8.90 -2.84 -0.30
N GLY A 79 -10.04 -2.79 -1.01
CA GLY A 79 -11.01 -1.67 -0.93
C GLY A 79 -10.86 -0.58 -1.99
N LYS A 80 -9.92 -0.68 -2.93
CA LYS A 80 -10.00 0.10 -4.19
C LYS A 80 -11.13 -0.48 -5.05
N SER A 81 -12.35 0.02 -4.87
CA SER A 81 -13.41 -0.12 -5.87
C SER A 81 -12.94 0.56 -7.16
N ASN A 82 -13.27 0.01 -8.34
CA ASN A 82 -13.07 0.73 -9.59
C ASN A 82 -13.72 2.12 -9.47
N PRO A 83 -13.07 3.20 -9.93
CA PRO A 83 -13.65 4.55 -9.91
C PRO A 83 -14.88 4.71 -10.83
N ASP A 84 -15.32 3.63 -11.49
CA ASP A 84 -16.47 3.58 -12.41
C ASP A 84 -17.68 2.81 -11.82
N GLN A 85 -17.79 2.68 -10.49
CA GLN A 85 -18.98 2.16 -9.79
C GLN A 85 -19.61 3.20 -8.86
#